data_AF-A0A956ZUC0-F1
#
_entry.id   AF-A0A956ZUC0-F1
#
_cell.length_a   1.000
_cell.length_b   1.000
_cell.length_c   1.000
_cell.angle_alpha   90.00
_cell.angle_beta   90.00
_cell.angle_gamma   90.00
#
_symmetry.space_group_name_H-M   'P 1'
#
loop_
_entity.id
_entity.type
_entity.pdbx_description
1 polymer ?
#
loop_
_entity_poly.entity_id
_entity_poly.type
_entity_poly.pdbx_seq_one_letter_code
_entity_poly.pdbx_strand_id
1 'polypeptide(L)'
;MTEFTHPIRTKSDSFKSLKGTVMEINEKSRLLNRRNFLKKSGLGLLALSLGGTRLFARAASSTWNDVMELAINFEIKAQGRRPYVAVWVEDWTGSPVRTLELWMQHTKYLNHLRRWYNNERGNNRLISSVSSPTRRAGQYSMIWDGLDDNGQAVAAGEYYICVEYARENGPYHLVRGRVNLDTTDFAETFLGGSELGDVHVEFRTRA
;
A
#
# COMPACT_ATOMS: atom_id res chain seq x y z
N MET A 1 35.76 40.23 63.12
CA MET A 1 34.64 39.91 64.03
C MET A 1 33.39 39.79 63.17
N THR A 2 32.66 38.69 63.04
CA THR A 2 32.84 37.30 63.47
C THR A 2 31.87 36.52 62.58
N GLU A 3 32.42 35.54 61.85
CA GLU A 3 31.88 34.23 61.49
C GLU A 3 30.35 33.99 61.53
N PHE A 4 29.74 33.68 60.37
CA PHE A 4 28.43 33.05 60.28
C PHE A 4 28.60 31.59 59.82
N THR A 5 28.34 30.66 60.74
CA THR A 5 28.33 29.20 60.51
C THR A 5 26.90 28.72 60.21
N HIS A 6 26.81 27.79 59.24
CA HIS A 6 25.58 27.14 58.77
C HIS A 6 24.93 26.18 59.78
N PRO A 7 23.67 25.79 59.53
CA PRO A 7 23.48 24.35 59.30
C PRO A 7 22.69 24.00 58.02
N ILE A 8 23.08 22.85 57.46
CA ILE A 8 22.49 22.14 56.33
C ILE A 8 21.32 21.27 56.82
N ARG A 9 20.17 21.28 56.11
CA ARG A 9 19.40 20.05 55.86
C ARG A 9 18.53 20.13 54.61
N THR A 10 18.74 19.15 53.74
CA THR A 10 18.06 18.80 52.49
C THR A 10 16.61 18.34 52.69
N LYS A 11 15.69 18.62 51.75
CA LYS A 11 15.19 17.63 50.76
C LYS A 11 14.16 18.28 49.81
N SER A 12 14.33 17.94 48.54
CA SER A 12 13.53 18.21 47.34
C SER A 12 12.00 18.34 47.51
N ASP A 13 11.48 19.49 47.08
CA ASP A 13 10.10 19.62 46.60
C ASP A 13 10.03 19.29 45.11
N SER A 14 8.82 18.87 44.71
CA SER A 14 8.35 18.60 43.34
C SER A 14 8.82 17.29 42.72
N PHE A 15 7.97 16.25 42.76
CA PHE A 15 7.63 15.40 41.61
C PHE A 15 6.56 14.35 41.96
N LYS A 16 5.59 14.20 41.05
CA LYS A 16 4.65 13.08 40.84
C LYS A 16 3.36 13.04 41.67
N SER A 17 2.43 13.84 41.19
CA SER A 17 0.99 13.56 41.19
C SER A 17 0.65 12.47 40.13
N LEU A 18 -0.22 11.54 40.52
CA LEU A 18 -1.06 10.66 39.68
C LEU A 18 -0.37 9.58 38.83
N LYS A 19 -0.25 8.38 39.42
CA LYS A 19 -0.21 7.10 38.70
C LYS A 19 -1.60 6.86 38.09
N GLY A 20 -1.69 7.02 36.77
CA GLY A 20 -2.83 6.60 35.98
C GLY A 20 -2.41 6.63 34.51
N THR A 21 -2.67 5.52 33.81
CA THR A 21 -2.64 5.42 32.35
C THR A 21 -1.24 5.34 31.73
N VAL A 22 -0.86 4.12 31.31
CA VAL A 22 -0.03 3.71 30.12
C VAL A 22 0.66 2.36 30.44
N MET A 23 -0.10 1.35 30.88
CA MET A 23 0.38 -0.05 30.94
C MET A 23 -0.72 -1.06 30.51
N GLU A 24 -1.69 -0.64 29.70
CA GLU A 24 -2.77 -1.51 29.22
C GLU A 24 -3.05 -1.29 27.73
N ILE A 25 -2.00 -1.32 26.90
CA ILE A 25 -2.15 -1.44 25.43
C ILE A 25 -1.01 -2.31 24.86
N ASN A 26 -0.67 -3.40 25.55
CA ASN A 26 0.29 -4.38 25.03
C ASN A 26 -0.12 -5.79 25.43
N GLU A 27 -1.24 -6.27 24.89
CA GLU A 27 -1.58 -7.70 24.89
C GLU A 27 -2.60 -8.13 23.81
N LYS A 28 -3.21 -7.20 23.05
CA LYS A 28 -4.28 -7.52 22.09
C LYS A 28 -3.90 -7.52 20.60
N SER A 29 -2.64 -7.37 20.22
CA SER A 29 -2.21 -7.44 18.80
C SER A 29 -1.53 -8.76 18.41
N ARG A 30 -1.43 -9.73 19.33
CA ARG A 30 -0.65 -10.97 19.13
C ARG A 30 -1.46 -12.20 18.69
N LEU A 31 -2.76 -12.05 18.43
CA LEU A 31 -3.60 -13.16 18.04
C LEU A 31 -4.55 -12.70 16.95
N LEU A 32 -4.17 -12.90 15.69
CA LEU A 32 -5.08 -13.23 14.57
C LEU A 32 -4.22 -13.60 13.34
N ASN A 33 -3.32 -14.55 13.54
CA ASN A 33 -2.75 -15.36 12.47
C ASN A 33 -3.81 -16.40 12.10
N ARG A 34 -4.61 -16.15 11.05
CA ARG A 34 -5.65 -17.08 10.60
C ARG A 34 -5.25 -17.76 9.30
N ARG A 35 -4.61 -18.92 9.43
CA ARG A 35 -4.58 -19.95 8.39
C ARG A 35 -5.11 -21.27 8.96
N ASN A 36 -6.18 -21.73 8.33
CA ASN A 36 -6.68 -23.10 8.15
C ASN A 36 -6.69 -24.06 9.35
N PHE A 37 -7.89 -24.45 9.80
CA PHE A 37 -8.18 -25.87 10.05
C PHE A 37 -9.68 -26.18 10.11
N LEU A 38 -10.12 -27.07 9.21
CA LEU A 38 -11.40 -27.77 9.24
C LEU A 38 -11.35 -28.89 10.30
N LYS A 39 -12.47 -29.15 11.01
CA LYS A 39 -13.18 -30.45 11.02
C LYS A 39 -14.31 -30.50 12.06
N LYS A 40 -15.53 -30.66 11.52
CA LYS A 40 -16.60 -31.63 11.83
C LYS A 40 -17.16 -31.84 13.26
N SER A 41 -18.49 -31.62 13.30
CA SER A 41 -19.56 -32.44 13.91
C SER A 41 -20.17 -31.99 15.24
N GLY A 42 -21.50 -31.73 15.23
CA GLY A 42 -22.36 -31.76 16.41
C GLY A 42 -23.63 -30.90 16.31
N LEU A 43 -24.76 -31.52 15.99
CA LEU A 43 -26.13 -31.02 15.75
C LEU A 43 -26.70 -29.95 16.71
N GLY A 44 -27.57 -29.09 16.16
CA GLY A 44 -28.87 -28.79 16.78
C GLY A 44 -29.31 -27.32 16.81
N LEU A 45 -30.01 -26.87 15.75
CA LEU A 45 -31.20 -26.00 15.84
C LEU A 45 -31.79 -25.81 14.43
N LEU A 46 -33.01 -26.31 14.25
CA LEU A 46 -33.83 -26.10 13.06
C LEU A 46 -34.39 -24.68 13.14
N ALA A 47 -33.75 -23.73 12.45
CA ALA A 47 -34.34 -22.41 12.23
C ALA A 47 -34.82 -22.35 10.77
N LEU A 48 -36.14 -22.45 10.60
CA LEU A 48 -36.81 -22.23 9.32
C LEU A 48 -36.80 -20.72 9.03
N SER A 49 -35.65 -20.18 8.61
CA SER A 49 -35.59 -18.81 8.09
C SER A 49 -35.95 -18.83 6.60
N LEU A 50 -37.22 -18.60 6.28
CA LEU A 50 -37.61 -18.05 4.99
C LEU A 50 -37.05 -16.61 4.91
N GLY A 51 -35.80 -16.48 4.49
CA GLY A 51 -35.13 -15.20 4.32
C GLY A 51 -34.11 -15.35 3.22
N GLY A 52 -34.46 -14.85 2.03
CA GLY A 52 -33.80 -15.14 0.77
C GLY A 52 -32.28 -15.17 0.86
N THR A 53 -31.70 -16.27 0.38
CA THR A 53 -30.34 -16.28 -0.12
C THR A 53 -30.23 -15.16 -1.15
N ARG A 54 -29.62 -14.03 -0.75
CA ARG A 54 -28.97 -13.16 -1.73
C ARG A 54 -27.84 -13.97 -2.31
N LEU A 55 -28.15 -14.75 -3.34
CA LEU A 55 -27.16 -15.16 -4.32
C LEU A 55 -26.61 -13.85 -4.86
N PHE A 56 -25.48 -13.40 -4.33
CA PHE A 56 -24.63 -12.50 -5.08
C PHE A 56 -24.19 -13.33 -6.28
N ALA A 57 -24.95 -13.23 -7.38
CA ALA A 57 -24.45 -13.65 -8.66
C ALA A 57 -23.16 -12.88 -8.85
N ARG A 58 -22.02 -13.56 -8.73
CA ARG A 58 -20.77 -13.02 -9.26
C ARG A 58 -21.05 -12.89 -10.74
N ALA A 59 -21.32 -11.66 -11.19
CA ALA A 59 -21.37 -11.35 -12.61
C ALA A 59 -20.16 -12.05 -13.23
N ALA A 60 -20.38 -12.83 -14.27
CA ALA A 60 -19.28 -13.41 -15.03
C ALA A 60 -18.34 -12.25 -15.33
N SER A 61 -17.15 -12.27 -14.73
CA SER A 61 -16.19 -11.19 -14.94
C SER A 61 -15.87 -11.24 -16.43
N SER A 62 -16.35 -10.27 -17.19
CA SER A 62 -15.84 -10.06 -18.53
C SER A 62 -14.33 -9.92 -18.39
N THR A 63 -13.57 -10.55 -19.26
CA THR A 63 -12.13 -10.28 -19.34
C THR A 63 -11.93 -8.81 -19.69
N TRP A 64 -10.79 -8.24 -19.30
CA TRP A 64 -10.35 -6.92 -19.73
C TRP A 64 -10.60 -6.72 -21.23
N ASN A 65 -11.09 -5.55 -21.61
CA ASN A 65 -11.26 -5.18 -23.01
C ASN A 65 -9.89 -4.80 -23.59
N ASP A 66 -9.34 -5.62 -24.49
CA ASP A 66 -7.99 -5.49 -25.03
C ASP A 66 -7.77 -4.23 -25.90
N VAL A 67 -8.84 -3.54 -26.29
CA VAL A 67 -8.79 -2.21 -26.92
C VAL A 67 -8.59 -1.08 -25.92
N MET A 68 -8.67 -1.36 -24.61
CA MET A 68 -8.50 -0.36 -23.56
C MET A 68 -7.09 -0.40 -22.97
N GLU A 69 -6.67 0.74 -22.45
CA GLU A 69 -5.44 0.91 -21.68
C GLU A 69 -5.68 1.84 -20.48
N LEU A 70 -4.87 1.69 -19.44
CA LEU A 70 -4.84 2.61 -18.31
C LEU A 70 -3.53 3.39 -18.33
N ALA A 71 -3.61 4.68 -18.63
CA ALA A 71 -2.50 5.60 -18.49
C ALA A 71 -2.38 6.06 -17.04
N ILE A 72 -1.16 6.04 -16.51
CA ILE A 72 -0.82 6.52 -15.17
C ILE A 72 0.20 7.63 -15.37
N ASN A 73 -0.03 8.79 -14.77
CA ASN A 73 0.86 9.95 -14.87
C ASN A 73 1.11 10.50 -13.47
N PHE A 74 2.36 10.78 -13.16
CA PHE A 74 2.72 11.42 -11.89
C PHE A 74 4.01 12.22 -12.01
N GLU A 75 4.22 13.11 -11.03
CA GLU A 75 5.42 13.92 -10.91
C GLU A 75 6.26 13.47 -9.71
N ILE A 76 7.58 13.38 -9.90
CA ILE A 76 8.52 13.42 -8.79
C ILE A 76 9.04 14.85 -8.65
N LYS A 77 8.74 15.48 -7.52
CA LYS A 77 9.13 16.86 -7.18
C LYS A 77 10.46 16.93 -6.43
N ALA A 78 10.89 15.81 -5.84
CA ALA A 78 12.04 15.76 -4.95
C ALA A 78 13.36 16.13 -5.65
N GLN A 79 14.03 17.15 -5.11
CA GLN A 79 15.36 17.56 -5.56
C GLN A 79 16.46 16.80 -4.81
N GLY A 80 17.55 16.43 -5.50
CA GLY A 80 18.73 15.79 -4.90
C GLY A 80 18.81 14.27 -5.15
N ARG A 81 18.86 13.48 -4.06
CA ARG A 81 18.99 12.01 -4.16
C ARG A 81 17.77 11.41 -4.86
N ARG A 82 18.03 10.61 -5.89
CA ARG A 82 16.99 9.95 -6.68
C ARG A 82 16.24 8.93 -5.82
N PRO A 83 14.90 8.96 -5.79
CA PRO A 83 14.12 8.06 -4.97
C PRO A 83 14.07 6.66 -5.54
N TYR A 84 13.69 5.73 -4.67
CA TYR A 84 13.14 4.45 -5.06
C TYR A 84 11.65 4.65 -5.32
N VAL A 85 11.14 4.02 -6.39
CA VAL A 85 9.73 4.10 -6.76
C VAL A 85 9.25 2.72 -7.18
N ALA A 86 8.05 2.34 -6.77
CA ALA A 86 7.32 1.22 -7.35
C ALA A 86 5.98 1.71 -7.87
N VAL A 87 5.61 1.27 -9.07
CA VAL A 87 4.29 1.48 -9.66
C VAL A 87 3.69 0.11 -9.95
N TRP A 88 2.52 -0.17 -9.37
CA TRP A 88 1.87 -1.46 -9.53
C TRP A 88 0.36 -1.38 -9.42
N VAL A 89 -0.28 -2.47 -9.82
CA VAL A 89 -1.72 -2.69 -9.72
C VAL A 89 -1.98 -3.77 -8.68
N GLU A 90 -2.97 -3.55 -7.82
CA GLU A 90 -3.51 -4.57 -6.92
C GLU A 90 -4.95 -4.92 -7.30
N ASP A 91 -5.35 -6.16 -7.04
CA ASP A 91 -6.76 -6.54 -7.07
C ASP A 91 -7.52 -5.90 -5.89
N TRP A 92 -8.85 -6.08 -5.87
CA TRP A 92 -9.72 -5.58 -4.81
C TRP A 92 -9.34 -6.09 -3.39
N THR A 93 -8.60 -7.21 -3.28
CA THR A 93 -8.11 -7.76 -2.01
C THR A 93 -6.81 -7.11 -1.53
N GLY A 94 -6.16 -6.32 -2.39
CA GLY A 94 -4.85 -5.72 -2.14
C GLY A 94 -3.67 -6.63 -2.49
N SER A 95 -3.92 -7.71 -3.23
CA SER A 95 -2.85 -8.59 -3.74
C SER A 95 -2.26 -7.99 -5.02
N PRO A 96 -0.94 -8.02 -5.21
CA PRO A 96 -0.32 -7.51 -6.44
C PRO A 96 -0.77 -8.33 -7.66
N VAL A 97 -1.06 -7.62 -8.75
CA VAL A 97 -1.49 -8.20 -10.03
C VAL A 97 -0.41 -7.97 -11.10
N ARG A 98 0.13 -6.75 -11.14
CA ARG A 98 1.13 -6.32 -12.11
C ARG A 98 2.06 -5.29 -11.49
N THR A 99 3.37 -5.53 -11.50
CA THR A 99 4.36 -4.46 -11.27
C THR A 99 4.75 -3.85 -12.61
N LEU A 100 4.46 -2.57 -12.79
CA LEU A 100 4.73 -1.84 -14.04
C LEU A 100 6.17 -1.32 -14.07
N GLU A 101 6.61 -0.72 -12.97
CA GLU A 101 7.93 -0.12 -12.85
C GLU A 101 8.49 -0.32 -11.44
N LEU A 102 9.79 -0.61 -11.36
CA LEU A 102 10.55 -0.62 -10.12
C LEU A 102 11.85 0.17 -10.29
N TRP A 103 11.88 1.39 -9.79
CA TRP A 103 13.09 2.21 -9.81
C TRP A 103 13.92 1.96 -8.57
N MET A 104 15.14 1.46 -8.78
CA MET A 104 16.05 1.10 -7.70
C MET A 104 17.50 1.24 -8.12
N GLN A 105 18.40 1.31 -7.14
CA GLN A 105 19.84 1.30 -7.35
C GLN A 105 20.50 0.07 -6.70
N HIS A 106 20.12 -0.21 -5.45
CA HIS A 106 20.59 -1.33 -4.64
C HIS A 106 19.41 -2.04 -3.97
N THR A 107 19.41 -3.37 -3.99
CA THR A 107 18.34 -4.21 -3.40
C THR A 107 18.18 -4.02 -1.89
N LYS A 108 19.26 -3.66 -1.16
CA LYS A 108 19.25 -3.45 0.30
C LYS A 108 18.28 -2.36 0.79
N TYR A 109 17.84 -1.47 -0.08
CA TYR A 109 16.89 -0.40 0.24
C TYR A 109 15.49 -0.64 -0.32
N LEU A 110 15.25 -1.78 -0.99
CA LEU A 110 13.91 -2.12 -1.48
C LEU A 110 12.89 -2.25 -0.35
N ASN A 111 13.32 -2.63 0.85
CA ASN A 111 12.49 -2.66 2.04
C ASN A 111 11.93 -1.29 2.45
N HIS A 112 12.43 -0.18 1.89
CA HIS A 112 11.86 1.15 2.10
C HIS A 112 10.56 1.36 1.30
N LEU A 113 10.36 0.63 0.20
CA LEU A 113 9.08 0.51 -0.50
C LEU A 113 8.22 -0.52 0.26
N ARG A 114 7.78 -0.13 1.47
CA ARG A 114 7.26 -1.05 2.50
C ARG A 114 6.14 -1.95 2.00
N ARG A 115 5.16 -1.40 1.27
CA ARG A 115 3.99 -2.15 0.81
C ARG A 115 4.37 -3.08 -0.32
N TRP A 116 4.99 -2.54 -1.37
CA TRP A 116 5.42 -3.34 -2.51
C TRP A 116 6.41 -4.43 -2.08
N TYR A 117 7.39 -4.12 -1.23
CA TYR A 117 8.38 -5.08 -0.75
C TYR A 117 7.76 -6.20 0.08
N ASN A 118 6.76 -5.91 0.92
CA ASN A 118 6.09 -6.96 1.67
C ASN A 118 5.36 -7.96 0.77
N ASN A 119 4.89 -7.50 -0.38
CA ASN A 119 4.23 -8.34 -1.37
C ASN A 119 5.23 -9.10 -2.26
N GLU A 120 6.33 -8.46 -2.68
CA GLU A 120 7.18 -8.97 -3.78
C GLU A 120 8.62 -9.36 -3.41
N ARG A 121 9.09 -9.17 -2.17
CA ARG A 121 10.50 -9.39 -1.77
C ARG A 121 11.10 -10.78 -2.07
N GLY A 122 10.28 -11.80 -2.34
CA GLY A 122 10.74 -13.14 -2.72
C GLY A 122 10.78 -13.40 -4.22
N ASN A 123 10.27 -12.47 -5.03
CA ASN A 123 10.04 -12.65 -6.46
C ASN A 123 11.23 -12.14 -7.30
N ASN A 124 12.38 -12.80 -7.17
CA ASN A 124 13.62 -12.38 -7.85
C ASN A 124 13.47 -12.27 -9.38
N ARG A 125 12.62 -13.11 -9.99
CA ARG A 125 12.31 -13.05 -11.42
C ARG A 125 11.62 -11.74 -11.78
N LEU A 126 10.60 -11.34 -11.03
CA LEU A 126 9.91 -10.07 -11.22
C LEU A 126 10.88 -8.91 -11.05
N ILE A 127 11.61 -8.87 -9.92
CA ILE A 127 12.54 -7.78 -9.60
C ILE A 127 13.56 -7.56 -10.72
N SER A 128 14.15 -8.64 -11.24
CA SER A 128 15.12 -8.54 -12.34
C SER A 128 14.49 -8.12 -13.67
N SER A 129 13.21 -8.43 -13.90
CA SER A 129 12.51 -8.12 -15.16
C SER A 129 11.96 -6.68 -15.22
N VAL A 130 11.55 -6.10 -14.09
CA VAL A 130 10.84 -4.81 -14.05
C VAL A 130 11.68 -3.69 -13.43
N SER A 131 12.89 -3.99 -12.95
CA SER A 131 13.75 -2.98 -12.34
C SER A 131 14.44 -2.09 -13.35
N SER A 132 14.58 -0.83 -12.97
CA SER A 132 15.28 0.21 -13.72
C SER A 132 16.06 1.12 -12.78
N PRO A 133 17.10 1.84 -13.27
CA PRO A 133 17.80 2.83 -12.46
C PRO A 133 16.88 3.94 -11.94
N THR A 134 17.13 4.41 -10.72
CA THR A 134 16.42 5.54 -10.13
C THR A 134 16.42 6.79 -11.03
N ARG A 135 15.31 7.51 -11.02
CA ARG A 135 15.04 8.67 -11.89
C ARG A 135 15.11 10.00 -11.12
N ARG A 136 15.29 11.13 -11.81
CA ARG A 136 15.39 12.47 -11.19
C ARG A 136 14.00 13.06 -10.93
N ALA A 137 13.93 14.29 -10.44
CA ALA A 137 12.68 15.05 -10.52
C ALA A 137 12.21 15.16 -11.98
N GLY A 138 10.91 15.11 -12.21
CA GLY A 138 10.31 15.13 -13.53
C GLY A 138 8.92 14.49 -13.57
N GLN A 139 8.31 14.54 -14.74
CA GLN A 139 7.02 13.91 -15.02
C GLN A 139 7.23 12.54 -15.67
N TYR A 140 6.40 11.57 -15.28
CA TYR A 140 6.50 10.19 -15.72
C TYR A 140 5.13 9.68 -16.15
N SER A 141 5.13 8.89 -17.22
CA SER A 141 3.93 8.27 -17.80
C SER A 141 4.19 6.80 -18.05
N MET A 142 3.21 5.95 -17.72
CA MET A 142 3.23 4.51 -17.90
C MET A 142 1.85 4.06 -18.35
N ILE A 143 1.82 3.00 -19.14
CA ILE A 143 0.60 2.39 -19.62
C ILE A 143 0.49 0.99 -19.04
N TRP A 144 -0.71 0.65 -18.57
CA TRP A 144 -1.08 -0.73 -18.30
C TRP A 144 -2.09 -1.22 -19.34
N ASP A 145 -1.80 -2.40 -19.89
CA ASP A 145 -2.51 -3.06 -20.97
C ASP A 145 -3.55 -4.09 -20.50
N GLY A 146 -3.79 -4.18 -19.18
CA GLY A 146 -4.69 -5.16 -18.59
C GLY A 146 -4.09 -6.55 -18.42
N LEU A 147 -2.77 -6.71 -18.54
CA LEU A 147 -2.10 -7.99 -18.30
C LEU A 147 -1.50 -8.08 -16.88
N ASP A 148 -1.50 -9.27 -16.31
CA ASP A 148 -0.81 -9.58 -15.06
C ASP A 148 0.72 -9.77 -15.27
N ASP A 149 1.47 -10.03 -14.19
CA ASP A 149 2.93 -10.29 -14.24
C ASP A 149 3.32 -11.58 -15.01
N ASN A 150 2.35 -12.42 -15.37
CA ASN A 150 2.53 -13.61 -16.20
C ASN A 150 2.06 -13.41 -17.65
N GLY A 151 1.61 -12.19 -18.01
CA GLY A 151 1.12 -11.85 -19.34
C GLY A 151 -0.29 -12.35 -19.63
N GLN A 152 -1.07 -12.74 -18.61
CA GLN A 152 -2.48 -13.11 -18.77
C GLN A 152 -3.39 -11.90 -18.57
N ALA A 153 -4.43 -11.81 -19.40
CA ALA A 153 -5.45 -10.78 -19.26
C ALA A 153 -6.18 -10.92 -17.93
N VAL A 154 -6.35 -9.79 -17.24
CA VAL A 154 -7.06 -9.74 -15.97
C VAL A 154 -8.58 -9.66 -16.20
N ALA A 155 -9.34 -9.91 -15.14
CA ALA A 155 -10.78 -9.70 -15.15
C ALA A 155 -11.12 -8.20 -15.18
N ALA A 156 -12.20 -7.80 -15.84
CA ALA A 156 -12.80 -6.49 -15.61
C ALA A 156 -13.32 -6.40 -14.15
N GLY A 157 -13.27 -5.19 -13.59
CA GLY A 157 -13.76 -4.90 -12.25
C GLY A 157 -12.84 -3.98 -11.47
N GLU A 158 -12.82 -4.13 -10.14
CA GLU A 158 -12.19 -3.18 -9.25
C GLU A 158 -10.72 -3.51 -8.96
N TYR A 159 -9.89 -2.48 -9.07
CA TYR A 159 -8.46 -2.54 -8.84
C TYR A 159 -8.00 -1.34 -8.02
N TYR A 160 -6.77 -1.43 -7.54
CA TYR A 160 -6.06 -0.28 -6.99
C TYR A 160 -4.82 0.02 -7.82
N ILE A 161 -4.63 1.31 -8.10
CA ILE A 161 -3.42 1.83 -8.72
C ILE A 161 -2.54 2.40 -7.62
N CYS A 162 -1.31 1.92 -7.56
CA CYS A 162 -0.37 2.23 -6.49
C CYS A 162 0.89 2.88 -7.07
N VAL A 163 1.28 4.01 -6.49
CA VAL A 163 2.60 4.63 -6.68
C VAL A 163 3.23 4.81 -5.31
N GLU A 164 4.30 4.09 -5.05
CA GLU A 164 5.06 4.15 -3.80
C GLU A 164 6.41 4.77 -4.05
N TYR A 165 6.81 5.62 -3.11
CA TYR A 165 8.02 6.42 -3.16
C TYR A 165 8.75 6.30 -1.83
N ALA A 166 10.06 6.14 -1.89
CA ALA A 166 10.90 6.20 -0.71
C ALA A 166 12.30 6.75 -1.01
N ARG A 167 12.90 7.41 -0.02
CA ARG A 167 14.33 7.78 -0.03
C ARG A 167 15.08 7.07 1.09
N GLU A 168 16.38 6.87 0.90
CA GLU A 168 17.28 6.49 1.98
C GLU A 168 17.22 7.57 3.08
N ASN A 169 16.74 7.20 4.28
CA ASN A 169 16.56 8.13 5.40
C ASN A 169 15.70 9.36 5.10
N GLY A 170 14.83 9.28 4.08
CA GLY A 170 13.90 10.35 3.72
C GLY A 170 12.45 9.95 3.94
N PRO A 171 11.52 10.75 3.40
CA PRO A 171 10.11 10.48 3.57
C PRO A 171 9.68 9.26 2.75
N TYR A 172 8.60 8.67 3.23
CA TYR A 172 7.89 7.57 2.61
C TYR A 172 6.53 8.10 2.15
N HIS A 173 6.14 7.80 0.92
CA HIS A 173 4.83 8.17 0.39
C HIS A 173 4.23 6.99 -0.38
N LEU A 174 2.93 6.79 -0.21
CA LEU A 174 2.14 5.84 -0.98
C LEU A 174 0.87 6.55 -1.43
N VAL A 175 0.70 6.66 -2.74
CA VAL A 175 -0.57 7.02 -3.37
C VAL A 175 -1.23 5.73 -3.81
N ARG A 176 -2.46 5.50 -3.36
CA ARG A 176 -3.24 4.30 -3.68
C ARG A 176 -4.68 4.70 -3.95
N GLY A 177 -5.09 4.65 -5.21
CA GLY A 177 -6.44 4.98 -5.64
C GLY A 177 -7.19 3.77 -6.14
N ARG A 178 -8.49 3.71 -5.86
CA ARG A 178 -9.37 2.66 -6.38
C ARG A 178 -9.87 3.09 -7.75
N VAL A 179 -9.90 2.17 -8.69
CA VAL A 179 -10.50 2.36 -10.01
C VAL A 179 -11.46 1.21 -10.31
N ASN A 180 -12.46 1.47 -11.15
CA ASN A 180 -13.30 0.42 -11.70
C ASN A 180 -13.06 0.31 -13.21
N LEU A 181 -12.55 -0.84 -13.66
CA LEU A 181 -12.12 -1.10 -15.03
C LEU A 181 -13.17 -1.89 -15.82
N ASP A 182 -14.40 -1.97 -15.31
CA ASP A 182 -15.57 -2.46 -16.02
C ASP A 182 -16.41 -1.35 -16.68
N THR A 183 -16.09 -0.08 -16.43
CA THR A 183 -16.82 1.07 -16.96
C THR A 183 -16.30 1.50 -18.34
N THR A 184 -16.94 2.50 -18.93
CA THR A 184 -16.35 3.25 -20.06
C THR A 184 -15.12 4.05 -19.59
N ASP A 185 -14.49 4.73 -20.54
CA ASP A 185 -13.38 5.65 -20.33
C ASP A 185 -13.65 6.62 -19.16
N PHE A 186 -12.63 6.85 -18.35
CA PHE A 186 -12.67 7.77 -17.21
C PHE A 186 -11.30 8.40 -16.96
N ALA A 187 -11.30 9.50 -16.22
CA ALA A 187 -10.08 10.08 -15.66
C ALA A 187 -10.29 10.39 -14.17
N GLU A 188 -9.29 10.05 -13.36
CA GLU A 188 -9.29 10.29 -11.92
C GLU A 188 -7.95 10.86 -11.46
N THR A 189 -7.97 11.52 -10.29
CA THR A 189 -6.76 12.05 -9.66
C THR A 189 -6.69 11.62 -8.20
N PHE A 190 -5.56 11.03 -7.83
CA PHE A 190 -5.25 10.67 -6.46
C PHE A 190 -4.23 11.64 -5.89
N LEU A 191 -4.59 12.27 -4.77
CA LEU A 191 -3.77 13.31 -4.16
C LEU A 191 -2.44 12.73 -3.68
N GLY A 192 -1.36 13.37 -4.10
CA GLY A 192 0.00 13.10 -3.65
C GLY A 192 0.39 13.98 -2.47
N GLY A 193 1.66 14.35 -2.43
CA GLY A 193 2.27 15.20 -1.42
C GLY A 193 3.37 16.09 -1.99
N SER A 194 4.32 16.45 -1.13
CA SER A 194 5.40 17.40 -1.45
C SER A 194 6.47 16.82 -2.37
N GLU A 195 6.73 15.51 -2.33
CA GLU A 195 7.80 14.86 -3.09
C GLU A 195 7.31 13.94 -4.21
N LEU A 196 6.24 13.20 -3.97
CA LEU A 196 5.45 12.50 -4.98
C LEU A 196 4.23 13.36 -5.25
N GLY A 197 4.10 13.91 -6.45
CA GLY A 197 2.94 14.69 -6.87
C GLY A 197 1.67 13.85 -6.98
N ASP A 198 0.59 14.49 -7.42
CA ASP A 198 -0.67 13.81 -7.66
C ASP A 198 -0.49 12.74 -8.75
N VAL A 199 -1.26 11.66 -8.62
CA VAL A 199 -1.29 10.57 -9.59
C VAL A 199 -2.56 10.72 -10.39
N HIS A 200 -2.43 11.02 -11.68
CA HIS A 200 -3.53 11.10 -12.62
C HIS A 200 -3.63 9.77 -13.37
N VAL A 201 -4.82 9.20 -13.38
CA VAL A 201 -5.10 7.96 -14.13
C VAL A 201 -6.17 8.24 -15.18
N GLU A 202 -5.99 7.64 -16.35
CA GLU A 202 -6.94 7.74 -17.46
C GLU A 202 -7.14 6.35 -18.05
N PHE A 203 -8.35 5.82 -17.92
CA PHE A 203 -8.76 4.61 -18.61
C PHE A 203 -9.38 5.01 -19.94
N ARG A 204 -8.80 4.54 -21.04
CA ARG A 204 -9.12 5.03 -22.38
C ARG A 204 -8.97 3.96 -23.43
N THR A 205 -9.54 4.20 -24.60
CA THR A 205 -9.21 3.41 -25.79
C THR A 205 -7.73 3.60 -26.16
N ARG A 206 -7.04 2.49 -26.46
CA ARG A 206 -5.66 2.46 -26.92
C ARG A 206 -5.53 3.27 -28.23
N ALA A 207 -4.49 4.09 -28.30
CA ALA A 207 -4.17 4.91 -29.48
C ALA A 207 -3.62 4.08 -30.65
#